data_AF-A0A928VDV2-F1
#
_entry.id   AF-A0A928VDV2-F1
#
_cell.length_a   1.000
_cell.length_b   1.000
_cell.length_c   1.000
_cell.angle_alpha   90.00
_cell.angle_beta   90.00
_cell.angle_gamma   90.00
#
_symmetry.space_group_name_H-M   'P 1'
#
loop_
_entity.id
_entity.type
_entity.pdbx_description
1 polymer ?
#
loop_
_entity_poly.entity_id
_entity_poly.type
_entity_poly.pdbx_seq_one_letter_code
_entity_poly.pdbx_strand_id
1 'polypeptide(L)'
;MPDGDVVHNKLTKPYQKPYKWLCEGKATSEECARILLEKLKHDIRSNGDLPVILAQSMANSLIQAMSTTNELESEEYAALSMDFETITQQCDGSPVVKELSLGAGKRLLRDLKYGQVTNADNPSVMILERYMNEVYESLFKERIPLRRQALAS
;
A
#
# COMPACT_ATOMS: atom_id res chain seq x y z
N MET A 1 21.04 -12.31 -30.66
CA MET A 1 19.60 -12.52 -30.94
C MET A 1 18.84 -11.41 -30.24
N PRO A 2 17.84 -10.74 -30.86
CA PRO A 2 17.06 -9.74 -30.16
C PRO A 2 16.02 -10.49 -29.33
N ASP A 3 16.18 -10.47 -28.00
CA ASP A 3 15.27 -11.11 -27.06
C ASP A 3 13.92 -10.40 -27.09
N GLY A 4 13.07 -10.87 -28.00
CA GLY A 4 11.67 -10.52 -28.10
C GLY A 4 10.91 -11.13 -26.93
N ASP A 5 10.82 -10.38 -25.83
CA ASP A 5 9.67 -10.34 -24.93
C ASP A 5 9.84 -9.17 -23.95
N VAL A 6 9.66 -7.96 -24.49
CA VAL A 6 9.76 -6.69 -23.72
C VAL A 6 8.56 -6.50 -22.78
N VAL A 7 7.56 -7.39 -22.83
CA VAL A 7 6.36 -7.32 -21.99
C VAL A 7 6.32 -8.52 -21.06
N HIS A 8 6.57 -8.29 -19.78
CA HIS A 8 6.48 -9.35 -18.78
C HIS A 8 5.01 -9.64 -18.42
N ASN A 9 4.62 -10.91 -18.54
CA ASN A 9 3.27 -11.44 -18.28
C ASN A 9 2.75 -11.20 -16.85
N LYS A 10 3.65 -10.85 -15.91
CA LYS A 10 3.32 -10.57 -14.50
C LYS A 10 2.89 -9.12 -14.25
N LEU A 11 3.20 -8.19 -15.15
CA LEU A 11 2.67 -6.83 -15.08
C LEU A 11 1.23 -6.86 -15.57
N THR A 12 0.31 -6.30 -14.78
CA THR A 12 -1.07 -6.07 -15.23
C THR A 12 -1.04 -5.14 -16.45
N LYS A 13 -1.93 -5.40 -17.41
CA LYS A 13 -2.07 -4.62 -18.68
C LYS A 13 -1.82 -3.11 -18.54
N PRO A 14 -2.36 -2.38 -17.54
CA PRO A 14 -2.10 -0.95 -17.37
C PRO A 14 -0.62 -0.55 -17.21
N TYR A 15 0.22 -1.42 -16.62
CA TYR A 15 1.64 -1.14 -16.33
C TYR A 15 2.60 -1.67 -17.40
N GLN A 16 2.12 -2.52 -18.31
CA GLN A 16 2.92 -3.07 -19.41
C GLN A 16 3.40 -2.00 -20.39
N LYS A 17 2.56 -1.01 -20.71
CA LYS A 17 2.87 0.06 -21.67
C LYS A 17 4.00 0.99 -21.18
N PRO A 18 3.94 1.61 -19.98
CA PRO A 18 5.03 2.45 -19.49
C PRO A 18 6.32 1.64 -19.27
N TYR A 19 6.23 0.38 -18.82
CA TYR A 19 7.39 -0.50 -18.71
C TYR A 19 8.07 -0.75 -20.07
N LYS A 20 7.27 -1.03 -21.11
CA LYS A 20 7.78 -1.23 -22.47
C LYS A 20 8.44 0.05 -23.02
N TRP A 21 7.84 1.21 -22.80
CA TRP A 21 8.42 2.49 -23.22
C TRP A 21 9.76 2.78 -22.57
N LEU A 22 9.87 2.50 -21.27
CA LEU A 22 11.11 2.63 -20.50
C LEU A 22 12.18 1.66 -21.04
N CYS A 23 11.82 0.40 -21.30
CA CYS A 23 12.77 -0.61 -21.79
C CYS A 23 13.23 -0.37 -23.24
N GLU A 24 12.37 0.19 -24.09
CA GLU A 24 12.67 0.47 -25.50
C GLU A 24 13.31 1.86 -25.71
N GLY A 25 13.51 2.65 -24.65
CA GLY A 25 14.04 4.02 -24.74
C GLY A 25 13.13 4.98 -25.52
N LYS A 26 11.82 4.68 -25.60
CA LYS A 26 10.85 5.43 -26.42
C LYS A 26 10.21 6.63 -25.72
N ALA A 27 10.51 6.81 -24.43
CA ALA A 27 10.01 7.89 -23.62
C ALA A 27 11.06 8.26 -22.56
N THR A 28 11.02 9.51 -22.08
CA THR A 28 11.84 9.92 -20.95
C THR A 28 11.35 9.28 -19.65
N SER A 29 12.21 9.26 -18.63
CA SER A 29 11.84 8.80 -17.29
C SER A 29 10.63 9.57 -16.74
N GLU A 30 10.53 10.87 -17.03
CA GLU A 30 9.44 11.73 -16.61
C GLU A 30 8.10 11.34 -17.27
N GLU A 31 8.12 11.07 -18.57
CA GLU A 31 6.93 10.63 -19.30
C GLU A 31 6.43 9.27 -18.80
N CYS A 32 7.36 8.35 -18.52
CA CYS A 32 7.04 7.05 -17.92
C CYS A 32 6.44 7.22 -16.51
N ALA A 33 7.06 8.04 -15.66
CA ALA A 33 6.60 8.32 -14.31
C ALA A 33 5.19 8.95 -14.31
N ARG A 34 4.92 9.89 -15.22
CA ARG A 34 3.60 10.52 -15.35
C ARG A 34 2.51 9.50 -15.69
N ILE A 35 2.76 8.61 -16.65
CA ILE A 35 1.77 7.59 -17.05
C ILE A 35 1.53 6.60 -15.91
N LEU A 36 2.59 6.19 -15.22
CA LEU A 36 2.51 5.31 -14.06
C LEU A 36 1.69 5.94 -12.94
N LEU A 37 1.95 7.21 -12.63
CA LEU A 37 1.24 7.95 -11.61
C LEU A 37 -0.25 8.08 -11.94
N GLU A 38 -0.61 8.36 -13.19
CA GLU A 38 -2.01 8.41 -13.61
C GLU A 38 -2.71 7.06 -13.48
N LYS A 39 -2.00 5.94 -13.69
CA LYS A 39 -2.54 4.60 -13.45
C LYS A 39 -2.70 4.27 -11.97
N LEU A 40 -1.70 4.59 -11.15
CA LEU A 40 -1.81 4.44 -9.70
C LEU A 40 -2.97 5.26 -9.13
N LYS A 41 -3.12 6.52 -9.57
CA LYS A 41 -4.28 7.36 -9.22
C LYS A 41 -5.60 6.73 -9.62
N HIS A 42 -5.67 6.16 -10.82
CA HIS A 42 -6.87 5.47 -11.28
C HIS A 42 -7.18 4.24 -10.43
N ASP A 43 -6.17 3.41 -10.12
CA ASP A 43 -6.34 2.23 -9.28
C ASP A 43 -6.82 2.62 -7.87
N ILE A 44 -6.21 3.64 -7.27
CA ILE A 44 -6.65 4.18 -5.96
C ILE A 44 -8.10 4.65 -6.04
N ARG A 45 -8.47 5.44 -7.05
CA ARG A 45 -9.85 5.94 -7.23
C ARG A 45 -10.87 4.84 -7.52
N SER A 46 -10.46 3.79 -8.24
CA SER A 46 -11.35 2.68 -8.62
C SER A 46 -11.80 1.85 -7.42
N ASN A 47 -11.06 1.92 -6.32
CA ASN A 47 -11.42 1.26 -5.06
C ASN A 47 -12.53 1.99 -4.27
N GLY A 48 -13.00 3.13 -4.79
CA GLY A 48 -14.04 3.94 -4.16
C GLY A 48 -13.64 4.43 -2.78
N ASP A 49 -14.63 4.55 -1.90
CA ASP A 49 -14.44 5.11 -0.56
C ASP A 49 -14.05 4.06 0.50
N LEU A 50 -14.01 2.78 0.12
CA LEU A 50 -13.72 1.68 1.03
C LEU A 50 -12.40 1.85 1.82
N PRO A 51 -11.25 2.24 1.20
CA PRO A 51 -10.03 2.48 1.95
C PRO A 51 -10.17 3.61 2.99
N VAL A 52 -10.97 4.63 2.68
CA VAL A 52 -11.22 5.78 3.57
C VAL A 52 -12.06 5.34 4.76
N ILE A 53 -13.13 4.58 4.52
CA ILE A 53 -14.02 4.04 5.56
C ILE A 53 -13.24 3.13 6.51
N LEU A 54 -12.41 2.22 5.97
CA LEU A 54 -11.58 1.33 6.77
C LEU A 54 -10.54 2.10 7.58
N ALA A 55 -9.84 3.06 6.96
CA ALA A 55 -8.84 3.87 7.64
C ALA A 55 -9.45 4.70 8.79
N GLN A 56 -10.63 5.29 8.59
CA GLN A 56 -11.36 6.01 9.64
C GLN A 56 -11.77 5.09 10.78
N SER A 57 -12.31 3.91 10.46
CA SER A 57 -12.76 2.95 11.48
C SER A 57 -11.60 2.45 12.34
N MET A 58 -10.46 2.11 11.71
CA MET A 58 -9.23 1.73 12.42
C MET A 58 -8.66 2.88 13.25
N ALA A 59 -8.65 4.09 12.69
CA ALA A 59 -8.18 5.28 13.40
C ALA A 59 -9.03 5.57 14.65
N ASN A 60 -10.35 5.42 14.57
CA ASN A 60 -11.24 5.60 15.72
C ASN A 60 -10.96 4.58 16.83
N SER A 61 -10.75 3.32 16.47
CA SER A 61 -10.36 2.27 17.43
C SER A 61 -9.03 2.60 18.13
N LEU A 62 -8.02 3.06 17.37
CA LEU A 62 -6.74 3.50 17.93
C LEU A 62 -6.89 4.71 18.85
N ILE A 63 -7.62 5.75 18.42
CA ILE A 63 -7.86 6.97 19.21
C ILE A 63 -8.56 6.61 20.52
N GLN A 64 -9.53 5.70 20.49
CA GLN A 64 -10.25 5.25 21.67
C GLN A 64 -9.31 4.53 22.66
N ALA A 65 -8.43 3.66 22.17
CA ALA A 65 -7.45 2.98 23.01
C ALA A 65 -6.46 3.96 23.66
N MET A 66 -5.93 4.91 22.88
CA MET A 66 -5.04 5.97 23.36
C MET A 66 -5.72 6.95 24.33
N SER A 67 -7.04 7.11 24.25
CA SER A 67 -7.79 7.96 25.18
C SER A 67 -8.05 7.28 26.53
N THR A 68 -7.97 5.96 26.57
CA THR A 68 -8.29 5.15 27.77
C THR A 68 -7.05 4.88 28.62
N THR A 69 -5.85 4.97 28.03
CA THR A 69 -4.56 4.63 28.65
C THR A 69 -3.52 5.70 28.34
N ASN A 70 -2.66 6.04 29.29
CA ASN A 70 -1.61 7.04 29.07
C ASN A 70 -0.56 6.57 28.05
N GLU A 71 -0.25 5.27 28.05
CA GLU A 71 0.62 4.61 27.08
C GLU A 71 0.05 3.22 26.77
N LEU A 72 0.12 2.81 25.50
CA LEU A 72 -0.30 1.49 25.08
C LEU A 72 0.81 0.47 25.36
N GLU A 73 0.50 -0.59 26.09
CA GLU A 73 1.40 -1.72 26.28
C GLU A 73 1.28 -2.74 25.13
N SER A 74 2.13 -3.75 25.16
CA SER A 74 2.19 -4.76 24.08
C SER A 74 0.87 -5.51 23.86
N GLU A 75 0.07 -5.69 24.90
CA GLU A 75 -1.21 -6.41 24.86
C GLU A 75 -2.28 -5.58 24.14
N GLU A 76 -2.31 -4.27 24.35
CA GLU A 76 -3.22 -3.34 23.68
C GLU A 76 -2.92 -3.24 22.19
N TYR A 77 -1.64 -3.25 21.80
CA TYR A 77 -1.27 -3.33 20.38
C TYR A 77 -1.74 -4.63 19.72
N ALA A 78 -1.71 -5.76 20.46
CA ALA A 78 -2.22 -7.03 19.96
C ALA A 78 -3.75 -7.00 19.82
N ALA A 79 -4.45 -6.47 20.83
CA ALA A 79 -5.90 -6.27 20.81
C ALA A 79 -6.32 -5.37 19.63
N LEU A 80 -5.68 -4.21 19.45
CA LEU A 80 -5.91 -3.32 18.31
C LEU A 80 -5.69 -4.00 16.95
N SER A 81 -4.69 -4.89 16.86
CA SER A 81 -4.44 -5.66 15.64
C SER A 81 -5.62 -6.58 15.30
N MET A 82 -6.21 -7.23 16.31
CA MET A 82 -7.40 -8.08 16.17
C MET A 82 -8.67 -7.26 15.88
N ASP A 83 -8.80 -6.09 16.48
CA ASP A 83 -9.89 -5.16 16.20
C ASP A 83 -9.85 -4.71 14.74
N PHE A 84 -8.66 -4.40 14.21
CA PHE A 84 -8.50 -4.03 12.81
C PHE A 84 -8.90 -5.16 11.86
N GLU A 85 -8.54 -6.41 12.19
CA GLU A 85 -9.02 -7.59 11.45
C GLU A 85 -10.54 -7.67 11.46
N THR A 86 -11.16 -7.51 12.63
CA THR A 86 -12.61 -7.55 12.78
C THR A 86 -13.30 -6.45 11.97
N ILE A 87 -12.83 -5.21 12.06
CA ILE A 87 -13.30 -4.07 11.27
C ILE A 87 -13.26 -4.38 9.78
N THR A 88 -12.13 -4.94 9.29
CA THR A 88 -12.03 -5.30 7.88
C THR A 88 -12.99 -6.41 7.50
N GLN A 89 -13.11 -7.47 8.30
CA GLN A 89 -13.99 -8.60 8.01
C GLN A 89 -15.45 -8.17 7.89
N GLN A 90 -15.91 -7.29 8.78
CA GLN A 90 -17.28 -6.77 8.82
C GLN A 90 -17.63 -5.80 7.69
N CYS A 91 -16.62 -5.19 7.05
CA CYS A 91 -16.85 -4.24 5.97
C CYS A 91 -17.04 -4.97 4.63
N ASP A 92 -18.12 -4.66 3.91
CA ASP A 92 -18.36 -5.17 2.56
C ASP A 92 -17.40 -4.53 1.55
N GLY A 93 -17.00 -5.30 0.54
CA GLY A 93 -16.24 -4.79 -0.60
C GLY A 93 -15.07 -5.66 -1.02
N SER A 94 -14.16 -5.06 -1.78
CA SER A 94 -13.04 -5.77 -2.43
C SER A 94 -12.11 -6.43 -1.41
N PRO A 95 -11.88 -7.77 -1.49
CA PRO A 95 -10.95 -8.47 -0.61
C PRO A 95 -9.52 -7.90 -0.67
N VAL A 96 -9.07 -7.49 -1.86
CA VAL A 96 -7.74 -6.91 -2.06
C VAL A 96 -7.62 -5.57 -1.33
N VAL A 97 -8.64 -4.72 -1.43
CA VAL A 97 -8.65 -3.43 -0.72
C VAL A 97 -8.63 -3.64 0.79
N LYS A 98 -9.44 -4.57 1.29
CA LYS A 98 -9.49 -4.94 2.71
C LYS A 98 -8.12 -5.39 3.22
N GLU A 99 -7.44 -6.26 2.47
CA GLU A 99 -6.11 -6.77 2.83
C GLU A 99 -5.06 -5.65 2.86
N LEU A 100 -5.01 -4.80 1.83
CA LEU A 100 -4.06 -3.68 1.75
C LEU A 100 -4.32 -2.65 2.86
N SER A 101 -5.58 -2.32 3.14
CA SER A 101 -5.96 -1.41 4.23
C SER A 101 -5.62 -1.99 5.61
N LEU A 102 -5.88 -3.29 5.84
CA LEU A 102 -5.48 -3.97 7.07
C LEU A 102 -3.97 -3.94 7.27
N GLY A 103 -3.21 -4.25 6.23
CA GLY A 103 -1.75 -4.19 6.27
C GLY A 103 -1.24 -2.78 6.58
N ALA A 104 -1.87 -1.75 6.00
CA ALA A 104 -1.54 -0.35 6.29
C ALA A 104 -1.81 0.02 7.76
N GLY A 105 -2.97 -0.37 8.30
CA GLY A 105 -3.32 -0.16 9.71
C GLY A 105 -2.34 -0.86 10.67
N LYS A 106 -2.05 -2.14 10.42
CA LYS A 106 -1.10 -2.91 11.25
C LYS A 106 0.32 -2.36 11.20
N ARG A 107 0.75 -1.81 10.06
CA ARG A 107 2.02 -1.09 9.96
C ARG A 107 2.05 0.14 10.84
N LEU A 108 1.00 0.95 10.87
CA LEU A 108 0.92 2.09 11.78
C LEU A 108 1.06 1.63 13.25
N LEU A 109 0.33 0.59 13.66
CA LEU A 109 0.44 0.04 15.03
C LEU A 109 1.87 -0.40 15.36
N ARG A 110 2.53 -1.09 14.44
CA ARG A 110 3.92 -1.51 14.60
C ARG A 110 4.86 -0.31 14.72
N ASP A 111 4.69 0.69 13.86
CA ASP A 111 5.54 1.88 13.85
C ASP A 111 5.38 2.69 15.14
N LEU A 112 4.17 2.76 15.70
CA LEU A 112 3.90 3.35 17.03
C LEU A 112 4.54 2.53 18.15
N LYS A 113 4.34 1.21 18.15
CA LYS A 113 4.89 0.29 19.17
C LYS A 113 6.41 0.39 19.29
N TYR A 114 7.11 0.56 18.17
CA TYR A 114 8.57 0.66 18.16
C TYR A 114 9.10 2.09 18.09
N GLY A 115 8.25 3.11 18.31
CA GLY A 115 8.66 4.51 18.37
C GLY A 115 9.15 5.10 17.04
N GLN A 116 8.87 4.45 15.91
CA GLN A 116 9.15 4.98 14.57
C GLN A 116 8.20 6.11 14.19
N VAL A 117 7.01 6.10 14.79
CA VAL A 117 6.07 7.21 14.82
C VAL A 117 5.89 7.59 16.28
N THR A 118 6.16 8.85 16.60
CA THR A 118 6.04 9.38 17.97
C THR A 118 4.72 10.10 18.21
N ASN A 119 3.96 10.40 17.14
CA ASN A 119 2.66 11.06 17.25
C ASN A 119 1.68 10.56 16.18
N ALA A 120 0.42 10.35 16.58
CA ALA A 120 -0.68 9.91 15.75
C ALA A 120 -1.82 10.95 15.71
N ASP A 121 -1.50 12.24 15.56
CA ASP A 121 -2.49 13.35 15.50
C ASP A 121 -3.60 13.12 14.46
N ASN A 122 -3.28 12.44 13.37
CA ASN A 122 -4.25 12.11 12.33
C ASN A 122 -4.08 10.67 11.83
N PRO A 123 -4.50 9.67 12.62
CA PRO A 123 -4.20 8.28 12.34
C PRO A 123 -4.88 7.80 11.05
N SER A 124 -6.05 8.37 10.70
CA SER A 124 -6.74 8.01 9.46
C SER A 124 -5.95 8.40 8.21
N VAL A 125 -5.36 9.61 8.19
CA VAL A 125 -4.48 10.04 7.10
C VAL A 125 -3.21 9.20 7.06
N MET A 126 -2.61 8.89 8.21
CA MET A 126 -1.41 8.06 8.28
C MET A 126 -1.63 6.63 7.79
N ILE A 127 -2.82 6.07 8.01
CA ILE A 127 -3.23 4.77 7.47
C ILE A 127 -3.45 4.88 5.95
N LEU A 128 -4.10 5.94 5.46
CA LEU A 128 -4.32 6.15 4.04
C LEU A 128 -3.01 6.31 3.25
N GLU A 129 -2.05 7.08 3.77
CA GLU A 129 -0.72 7.22 3.16
C GLU A 129 0.00 5.87 3.07
N ARG A 130 -0.04 5.07 4.15
CA ARG A 130 0.50 3.71 4.14
C ARG A 130 -0.23 2.84 3.12
N TYR A 131 -1.55 2.91 3.04
CA TYR A 131 -2.34 2.19 2.04
C TYR A 131 -1.93 2.54 0.61
N MET A 132 -1.70 3.83 0.30
CA MET A 132 -1.23 4.23 -1.03
C MET A 132 0.14 3.61 -1.36
N ASN A 133 1.03 3.53 -0.37
CA ASN A 133 2.31 2.84 -0.52
C ASN A 133 2.11 1.33 -0.75
N GLU A 134 1.18 0.68 -0.04
CA GLU A 134 0.87 -0.75 -0.24
C GLU A 134 0.31 -1.06 -1.62
N VAL A 135 -0.58 -0.21 -2.13
CA VAL A 135 -1.09 -0.31 -3.49
C VAL A 135 0.07 -0.19 -4.47
N TYR A 136 0.97 0.78 -4.28
CA TYR A 136 2.16 0.92 -5.10
C TYR A 136 3.08 -0.30 -5.02
N GLU A 137 3.37 -0.83 -3.84
CA GLU A 137 4.25 -1.99 -3.70
C GLU A 137 3.66 -3.24 -4.35
N SER A 138 2.40 -3.54 -4.03
CA SER A 138 1.70 -4.77 -4.47
C SER A 138 1.32 -4.78 -5.95
N LEU A 139 0.97 -3.62 -6.51
CA LEU A 139 0.52 -3.52 -7.90
C LEU A 139 1.65 -3.13 -8.86
N PHE A 140 2.74 -2.53 -8.36
CA PHE A 140 3.78 -2.00 -9.20
C PHE A 140 5.18 -2.50 -8.83
N LYS A 141 5.71 -2.15 -7.65
CA LYS A 141 7.11 -2.42 -7.29
C LYS A 141 7.46 -3.90 -7.34
N GLU A 142 6.65 -4.75 -6.71
CA GLU A 142 6.89 -6.20 -6.65
C GLU A 142 6.67 -6.90 -8.00
N ARG A 143 5.94 -6.26 -8.91
CA ARG A 143 5.63 -6.80 -10.24
C ARG A 143 6.66 -6.44 -11.29
N ILE A 144 7.54 -5.48 -11.00
CA ILE A 144 8.69 -5.17 -11.84
C ILE A 144 9.83 -6.10 -11.45
N PRO A 145 10.24 -7.05 -12.31
CA PRO A 145 11.44 -7.82 -12.04
C PRO A 145 12.63 -6.86 -12.05
N LEU A 146 13.25 -6.66 -10.89
CA LEU A 146 14.59 -6.12 -10.83
C LEU A 146 15.45 -7.11 -11.61
N ARG A 147 16.10 -6.68 -12.70
CA ARG A 147 17.20 -7.47 -13.27
C ARG A 147 18.15 -7.68 -12.10
N ARG A 148 18.23 -8.92 -11.56
CA ARG A 148 19.42 -9.33 -10.84
C ARG A 148 20.54 -9.03 -11.81
N GLN A 149 21.38 -8.06 -11.50
CA GLN A 149 22.68 -7.96 -12.14
C GLN A 149 23.25 -9.37 -12.06
N ALA A 150 23.40 -10.00 -13.23
CA ALA A 150 24.28 -11.13 -13.35
C ALA A 150 25.67 -10.59 -13.02
N LEU A 151 26.00 -10.58 -11.74
CA LEU A 151 27.37 -10.68 -11.28
C LEU A 151 27.82 -12.10 -11.67
N ALA A 152 28.11 -12.27 -12.96
CA ALA A 152 29.14 -13.18 -13.41
C ALA A 152 30.45 -12.40 -13.21
N SER A 153 31.22 -12.72 -12.18
CA SER A 153 32.33 -13.70 -12.24
C SER A 153 33.43 -13.21 -13.17
#